data_AF-A0A285X719-F1
#
_entry.id   AF-A0A285X719-F1
#
_cell.length_a   1.000
_cell.length_b   1.000
_cell.length_c   1.000
_cell.angle_alpha   90.00
_cell.angle_beta   90.00
_cell.angle_gamma   90.00
#
_symmetry.space_group_name_H-M   'P 1'
#
loop_
_entity.id
_entity.type
_entity.pdbx_description
1 polymer ?
#
loop_
_entity_poly.entity_id
_entity_poly.type
_entity_poly.pdbx_seq_one_letter_code
_entity_poly.pdbx_strand_id
1 'polypeptide(L)'
;MVQNFHEKLEIFSSCAELMPGVVVVHELKEKDFRTVFMSSRGLDQLGVSLQELSDMGSKYHERFFNNEDMEDFMVKLRQLLQNKDPLETFTFFQQVKFKDREEWVWHMGSIRIFHQAADGTPTHLVTVSFPVDRMKHIPNKAERLLAENEFFRENLHKFLNMGKRAKEVLRLVALGKSSAEIAEELNISIETVNTHRKNIKKKLGISSNYEFAEYARAYDLI
;
A
#
# COMPACT_ATOMS: atom_id res chain seq x y z
N MET A 1 19.81 -28.47 8.48
CA MET A 1 21.12 -28.15 7.89
C MET A 1 20.96 -26.78 7.24
N VAL A 2 21.67 -25.75 7.69
CA VAL A 2 21.57 -24.42 7.07
C VAL A 2 22.22 -24.51 5.69
N GLN A 3 21.41 -24.47 4.64
CA GLN A 3 21.88 -24.53 3.25
C GLN A 3 22.77 -23.32 2.98
N ASN A 4 23.93 -23.52 2.36
CA ASN A 4 24.84 -22.43 2.00
C ASN A 4 24.12 -21.42 1.09
N PHE A 5 24.22 -20.13 1.40
CA PHE A 5 23.61 -19.06 0.60
C PHE A 5 23.91 -19.15 -0.89
N HIS A 6 25.18 -19.39 -1.27
CA HIS A 6 25.59 -19.41 -2.68
C HIS A 6 24.92 -20.56 -3.44
N GLU A 7 24.91 -21.76 -2.85
CA GLU A 7 24.25 -22.94 -3.41
C GLU A 7 22.72 -22.73 -3.50
N LYS A 8 22.12 -22.13 -2.47
CA LYS A 8 20.70 -21.79 -2.46
C LYS A 8 20.34 -20.80 -3.56
N LEU A 9 21.16 -19.77 -3.75
CA LEU A 9 20.96 -18.75 -4.78
C LEU A 9 21.13 -19.35 -6.19
N GLU A 10 22.15 -20.18 -6.39
CA GLU A 10 22.41 -20.85 -7.67
C GLU A 10 21.19 -21.67 -8.11
N ILE A 11 20.66 -22.53 -7.23
CA ILE A 11 19.46 -23.33 -7.50
C ILE A 11 18.23 -22.44 -7.76
N PHE A 12 18.07 -21.38 -6.98
CA PHE A 12 16.90 -20.50 -7.07
C PHE A 12 16.90 -19.61 -8.33
N SER A 13 18.07 -19.16 -8.78
CA SER A 13 18.23 -18.19 -9.86
C SER A 13 17.58 -18.63 -11.18
N SER A 14 17.71 -19.90 -11.54
CA SER A 14 17.10 -20.46 -12.76
C SER A 14 15.58 -20.39 -12.72
N CYS A 15 14.97 -20.66 -11.56
CA CYS A 15 13.52 -20.52 -11.37
C CYS A 15 13.09 -19.05 -11.36
N ALA A 16 13.90 -18.17 -10.77
CA ALA A 16 13.63 -16.75 -10.69
C ALA A 16 13.54 -16.09 -12.08
N GLU A 17 14.36 -16.51 -13.04
CA GLU A 17 14.32 -16.03 -14.43
C GLU A 17 13.04 -16.41 -15.18
N LEU A 18 12.39 -17.50 -14.78
CA LEU A 18 11.14 -17.97 -15.39
C LEU A 18 9.90 -17.28 -14.79
N MET A 19 10.04 -16.53 -13.69
CA MET A 19 8.91 -15.86 -13.06
C MET A 19 8.38 -14.71 -13.93
N PRO A 20 7.07 -14.40 -13.90
CA PRO A 20 6.50 -13.28 -14.66
C PRO A 20 6.77 -11.90 -14.02
N GLY A 21 7.44 -11.87 -12.86
CA GLY A 21 7.87 -10.65 -12.17
C GLY A 21 9.37 -10.41 -12.27
N VAL A 22 9.83 -9.34 -11.63
CA VAL A 22 11.23 -9.11 -11.29
C VAL A 22 11.51 -9.75 -9.95
N VAL A 23 12.55 -10.57 -9.87
CA VAL A 23 13.01 -11.16 -8.62
C VAL A 23 14.31 -10.48 -8.23
N VAL A 24 14.43 -10.05 -6.98
CA VAL A 24 15.63 -9.38 -6.46
C VAL A 24 16.02 -10.02 -5.14
N VAL A 25 17.31 -10.25 -4.93
CA VAL A 25 17.86 -10.68 -3.65
C VAL A 25 18.79 -9.60 -3.13
N HIS A 26 18.54 -9.16 -1.91
CA HIS A 26 19.36 -8.19 -1.20
C HIS A 26 20.09 -8.86 -0.04
N GLU A 27 21.38 -8.59 0.09
CA GLU A 27 22.16 -8.83 1.30
C GLU A 27 21.95 -7.66 2.27
N LEU A 28 21.66 -7.97 3.53
CA LEU A 28 21.53 -7.00 4.60
C LEU A 28 22.90 -6.61 5.14
N LYS A 29 23.18 -5.31 5.20
CA LYS A 29 24.32 -4.71 5.92
C LYS A 29 23.80 -3.90 7.10
N GLU A 30 24.67 -3.51 8.03
CA GLU A 30 24.27 -2.82 9.28
C GLU A 30 23.40 -1.57 9.08
N LYS A 31 23.59 -0.83 7.98
CA LYS A 31 22.84 0.41 7.67
C LYS A 31 22.46 0.55 6.19
N ASP A 32 22.65 -0.51 5.41
CA ASP A 32 22.39 -0.49 3.97
C ASP A 32 22.07 -1.90 3.50
N PHE A 33 21.86 -2.05 2.20
CA PHE A 33 21.73 -3.34 1.55
C PHE A 33 22.59 -3.37 0.30
N ARG A 34 22.86 -4.58 -0.18
CA ARG A 34 23.54 -4.82 -1.44
C ARG A 34 22.68 -5.73 -2.31
N THR A 35 22.42 -5.33 -3.55
CA THR A 35 21.76 -6.22 -4.51
C THR A 35 22.75 -7.28 -4.95
N VAL A 36 22.47 -8.55 -4.62
CA VAL A 36 23.34 -9.70 -4.94
C VAL A 36 22.78 -10.55 -6.08
N PHE A 37 21.51 -10.37 -6.42
CA PHE A 37 20.88 -10.95 -7.59
C PHE A 37 19.69 -10.10 -8.02
N MET A 38 19.46 -10.02 -9.33
CA MET A 38 18.24 -9.53 -9.94
C MET A 38 17.99 -10.35 -11.20
N SER A 39 16.75 -10.76 -11.45
CA SER A 39 16.41 -11.44 -12.70
C SER A 39 16.67 -10.52 -13.90
N SER A 40 17.01 -11.12 -15.04
CA SER A 40 17.44 -10.42 -16.25
C SER A 40 16.42 -9.37 -16.70
N ARG A 41 15.12 -9.68 -16.59
CA ARG A 41 14.04 -8.71 -16.87
C ARG A 41 14.17 -7.42 -16.06
N GLY A 42 14.51 -7.51 -14.78
CA GLY A 42 14.66 -6.34 -13.91
C GLY A 42 15.85 -5.48 -14.32
N LEU A 43 16.99 -6.12 -14.59
CA LEU A 43 18.20 -5.45 -15.08
C LEU A 43 17.93 -4.72 -16.41
N ASP A 44 17.24 -5.38 -17.34
CA ASP A 44 16.85 -4.80 -18.63
C ASP A 44 15.89 -3.61 -18.45
N GLN A 45 14.89 -3.72 -17.57
CA GLN A 45 13.92 -2.65 -17.28
C GLN A 45 14.58 -1.39 -16.70
N LEU A 46 15.57 -1.58 -15.82
CA LEU A 46 16.33 -0.49 -15.21
C LEU A 46 17.49 -0.01 -16.11
N GLY A 47 17.91 -0.83 -17.07
CA GLY A 47 18.98 -0.56 -18.02
C GLY A 47 20.36 -0.46 -17.37
N VAL A 48 20.63 -1.35 -16.39
CA VAL A 48 21.87 -1.39 -15.59
C VAL A 48 22.33 -2.83 -15.41
N SER A 49 23.62 -3.02 -15.19
CA SER A 49 24.20 -4.31 -14.81
C SER A 49 24.02 -4.60 -13.32
N LEU A 50 24.09 -5.88 -12.95
CA LEU A 50 24.06 -6.29 -11.55
C LEU A 50 25.22 -5.68 -10.74
N GLN A 51 26.40 -5.54 -11.35
CA GLN A 51 27.56 -4.94 -10.69
C GLN A 51 27.30 -3.46 -10.35
N GLU A 52 26.79 -2.69 -11.31
CA GLU A 52 26.42 -1.29 -11.08
C GLU A 52 25.37 -1.16 -9.98
N LEU A 53 24.34 -2.02 -9.98
CA LEU A 53 23.32 -2.02 -8.92
C LEU A 53 23.89 -2.37 -7.54
N SER A 54 24.73 -3.40 -7.47
CA SER A 54 25.44 -3.82 -6.27
C SER A 54 26.22 -2.64 -5.67
N ASP A 55 26.87 -1.84 -6.51
CA ASP A 55 27.73 -0.74 -6.09
C ASP A 55 26.94 0.54 -5.74
N MET A 56 25.65 0.64 -6.11
CA MET A 56 24.80 1.78 -5.77
C MET A 56 24.40 1.81 -4.28
N GLY A 57 24.29 0.66 -3.62
CA GLY A 57 23.77 0.56 -2.25
C GLY A 57 22.44 1.31 -2.10
N SER A 58 22.32 2.13 -1.06
CA SER A 58 21.15 2.99 -0.79
C SER A 58 20.70 3.89 -1.95
N LYS A 59 21.59 4.31 -2.85
CA LYS A 59 21.22 5.14 -4.03
C LYS A 59 20.33 4.40 -5.04
N TYR A 60 20.26 3.07 -4.95
CA TYR A 60 19.34 2.26 -5.73
C TYR A 60 17.89 2.69 -5.52
N HIS A 61 17.47 2.89 -4.25
CA HIS A 61 16.10 3.28 -3.95
C HIS A 61 15.80 4.71 -4.42
N GLU A 62 16.71 5.64 -4.14
CA GLU A 62 16.57 7.06 -4.52
C GLU A 62 16.43 7.26 -6.03
N ARG A 63 17.11 6.43 -6.84
CA ARG A 63 17.15 6.59 -8.29
C ARG A 63 15.94 6.01 -8.99
N PHE A 64 15.46 4.85 -8.54
CA PHE A 64 14.48 4.07 -9.31
C PHE A 64 13.08 4.04 -8.71
N PHE A 65 12.89 4.55 -7.48
CA PHE A 65 11.63 4.43 -6.75
C PHE A 65 11.12 5.78 -6.23
N ASN A 66 9.80 5.91 -6.14
CA ASN A 66 9.16 6.99 -5.37
C ASN A 66 9.17 6.60 -3.88
N ASN A 67 9.59 7.53 -3.02
CA ASN A 67 9.82 7.30 -1.60
C ASN A 67 8.64 7.71 -0.69
N GLU A 68 7.51 8.15 -1.23
CA GLU A 68 6.35 8.62 -0.44
C GLU A 68 5.89 7.60 0.61
N ASP A 69 5.90 6.31 0.30
CA ASP A 69 5.45 5.23 1.20
C ASP A 69 6.58 4.49 1.94
N MET A 70 7.80 5.05 1.94
CA MET A 70 8.98 4.35 2.49
C MET A 70 8.87 4.10 4.00
N GLU A 71 8.19 4.97 4.76
CA GLU A 71 8.09 4.85 6.22
C GLU A 71 7.31 3.60 6.65
N ASP A 72 6.14 3.34 6.06
CA ASP A 72 5.32 2.14 6.34
C ASP A 72 6.06 0.86 5.94
N PHE A 73 6.73 0.88 4.78
CA PHE A 73 7.59 -0.23 4.34
C PHE A 73 8.67 -0.54 5.38
N MET A 74 9.38 0.48 5.88
CA MET A 74 10.44 0.30 6.87
C MET A 74 9.94 -0.18 8.24
N VAL A 75 8.69 0.13 8.61
CA VAL A 75 8.06 -0.44 9.81
C VAL A 75 7.83 -1.95 9.63
N LYS A 76 7.18 -2.35 8.54
CA LYS A 76 6.91 -3.76 8.23
C LYS A 76 8.19 -4.57 8.06
N LEU A 77 9.20 -3.99 7.42
CA LEU A 77 10.52 -4.61 7.26
C LEU A 77 11.19 -4.87 8.61
N ARG A 78 11.19 -3.89 9.52
CA ARG A 78 11.73 -4.08 10.88
C ARG A 78 11.01 -5.19 11.62
N GLN A 79 9.69 -5.27 11.51
CA GLN A 79 8.90 -6.33 12.12
C GLN A 79 9.26 -7.72 11.57
N LEU A 80 9.34 -7.86 10.24
CA LEU A 80 9.77 -9.11 9.58
C LEU A 80 11.14 -9.57 10.07
N LEU A 81 12.12 -8.65 10.13
CA LEU A 81 13.48 -8.95 10.58
C LEU A 81 13.56 -9.31 12.07
N GLN A 82 12.69 -8.74 12.91
CA GLN A 82 12.59 -9.05 14.33
C GLN A 82 11.96 -10.42 14.59
N ASN A 83 10.93 -10.78 13.83
CA ASN A 83 10.22 -12.06 13.96
C ASN A 83 11.10 -13.24 13.52
N LYS A 84 12.01 -13.01 12.57
CA LYS A 84 12.94 -14.03 12.04
C LYS A 84 12.26 -15.27 11.46
N ASP A 85 10.98 -15.17 11.06
CA ASP A 85 10.25 -16.25 10.40
C ASP A 85 10.46 -16.19 8.88
N PRO A 86 11.11 -17.20 8.25
CA PRO A 86 11.34 -17.22 6.81
C PRO A 86 10.08 -17.48 5.95
N LEU A 87 8.96 -17.86 6.57
CA LEU A 87 7.67 -18.02 5.92
C LEU A 87 6.82 -16.74 5.97
N GLU A 88 7.12 -15.82 6.89
CA GLU A 88 6.44 -14.53 6.96
C GLU A 88 6.74 -13.71 5.70
N THR A 89 5.68 -13.12 5.15
CA THR A 89 5.74 -12.26 3.98
C THR A 89 4.91 -11.02 4.24
N PHE A 90 5.27 -9.90 3.62
CA PHE A 90 4.35 -8.78 3.49
C PHE A 90 4.40 -8.23 2.08
N THR A 91 3.30 -7.60 1.67
CA THR A 91 3.14 -6.95 0.37
C THR A 91 3.23 -5.44 0.50
N PHE A 92 3.66 -4.81 -0.59
CA PHE A 92 3.76 -3.37 -0.70
C PHE A 92 3.55 -2.96 -2.16
N PHE A 93 3.17 -1.69 -2.35
CA PHE A 93 3.14 -1.07 -3.66
C PHE A 93 4.30 -0.08 -3.76
N GLN A 94 4.85 0.05 -4.94
CA GLN A 94 5.88 1.04 -5.22
C GLN A 94 5.79 1.48 -6.68
N GLN A 95 6.18 2.72 -6.94
CA GLN A 95 6.34 3.22 -8.28
C GLN A 95 7.79 3.03 -8.72
N VAL A 96 7.99 2.48 -9.93
CA VAL A 96 9.30 2.23 -10.51
C VAL A 96 9.48 3.08 -11.76
N LYS A 97 10.66 3.71 -11.89
CA LYS A 97 11.06 4.47 -13.08
C LYS A 97 11.88 3.57 -14.01
N PHE A 98 11.35 3.26 -15.19
CA PHE A 98 12.06 2.50 -16.21
C PHE A 98 12.93 3.41 -17.08
N LYS A 99 14.02 2.87 -17.63
CA LYS A 99 14.96 3.61 -18.48
C LYS A 99 14.28 4.25 -19.70
N ASP A 100 13.40 3.50 -20.36
CA ASP A 100 12.78 3.90 -21.63
C ASP A 100 11.34 4.43 -21.47
N ARG A 101 10.94 4.84 -20.25
CA ARG A 101 9.62 5.44 -19.99
C ARG A 101 9.72 6.72 -19.18
N GLU A 102 9.03 7.75 -19.65
CA GLU A 102 8.89 9.00 -18.88
C GLU A 102 7.94 8.85 -17.69
N GLU A 103 7.09 7.82 -17.67
CA GLU A 103 6.09 7.67 -16.63
C GLU A 103 6.51 6.62 -15.59
N TRP A 104 6.07 6.85 -14.35
CA TRP A 104 6.16 5.87 -13.28
C TRP A 104 5.25 4.67 -13.55
N VAL A 105 5.72 3.48 -13.20
CA VAL A 105 4.96 2.23 -13.31
C VAL A 105 4.76 1.64 -11.92
N TRP A 106 3.50 1.53 -11.51
CA TRP A 106 3.13 0.86 -10.27
C TRP A 106 3.52 -0.62 -10.31
N HIS A 107 4.12 -1.08 -9.22
CA HIS A 107 4.44 -2.48 -8.99
C HIS A 107 3.86 -2.93 -7.65
N MET A 108 3.40 -4.17 -7.60
CA MET A 108 3.12 -4.87 -6.35
C MET A 108 4.31 -5.77 -6.03
N GLY A 109 4.95 -5.53 -4.89
CA GLY A 109 6.03 -6.34 -4.35
C GLY A 109 5.55 -7.25 -3.23
N SER A 110 6.18 -8.42 -3.10
CA SER A 110 6.14 -9.25 -1.91
C SER A 110 7.55 -9.60 -1.48
N ILE A 111 7.84 -9.53 -0.19
CA ILE A 111 9.17 -9.73 0.39
C ILE A 111 9.12 -10.74 1.52
N ARG A 112 10.20 -11.52 1.65
CA ARG A 112 10.46 -12.42 2.78
C ARG A 112 11.95 -12.62 3.04
N ILE A 113 12.28 -13.25 4.16
CA ILE A 113 13.65 -13.68 4.46
C ILE A 113 14.04 -14.82 3.51
N PHE A 114 15.12 -14.61 2.76
CA PHE A 114 15.67 -15.59 1.82
C PHE A 114 16.69 -16.49 2.48
N HIS A 115 17.56 -15.95 3.34
CA HIS A 115 18.61 -16.70 4.01
C HIS A 115 18.87 -16.17 5.41
N GLN A 116 19.16 -17.09 6.33
CA GLN A 116 19.52 -16.82 7.72
C GLN A 116 20.87 -17.46 8.03
N ALA A 117 21.66 -16.83 8.88
CA ALA A 117 22.86 -17.42 9.44
C ALA A 117 22.51 -18.57 10.42
N ALA A 118 23.52 -19.29 10.91
CA ALA A 118 23.35 -20.45 11.79
C ALA A 118 22.66 -20.11 13.12
N ASP A 119 22.76 -18.86 13.57
CA ASP A 119 22.12 -18.31 14.76
C ASP A 119 20.68 -17.80 14.50
N GLY A 120 20.15 -18.00 13.29
CA GLY A 120 18.84 -17.53 12.86
C GLY A 120 18.79 -16.06 12.46
N THR A 121 19.91 -15.34 12.47
CA THR A 121 19.97 -13.93 12.07
C THR A 121 19.66 -13.80 10.57
N PRO A 122 18.65 -13.01 10.16
CA PRO A 122 18.38 -12.75 8.75
C PRO A 122 19.58 -12.08 8.08
N THR A 123 19.99 -12.60 6.93
CA THR A 123 21.15 -12.07 6.17
C THR A 123 20.76 -11.62 4.78
N HIS A 124 19.74 -12.25 4.19
CA HIS A 124 19.29 -11.91 2.84
C HIS A 124 17.78 -11.89 2.77
N LEU A 125 17.25 -10.98 1.96
CA LEU A 125 15.84 -10.88 1.63
C LEU A 125 15.64 -11.20 0.16
N VAL A 126 14.51 -11.82 -0.18
CA VAL A 126 14.06 -11.98 -1.57
C VAL A 126 12.78 -11.20 -1.76
N THR A 127 12.72 -10.45 -2.85
CA THR A 127 11.55 -9.70 -3.29
C THR A 127 11.12 -10.21 -4.65
N VAL A 128 9.82 -10.42 -4.82
CA VAL A 128 9.22 -10.62 -6.14
C VAL A 128 8.30 -9.44 -6.41
N SER A 129 8.48 -8.79 -7.56
CA SER A 129 7.76 -7.58 -7.93
C SER A 129 7.10 -7.75 -9.29
N PHE A 130 5.82 -7.42 -9.40
CA PHE A 130 5.06 -7.50 -10.64
C PHE A 130 4.57 -6.11 -11.03
N PRO A 131 4.67 -5.72 -12.32
CA PRO A 131 4.03 -4.50 -12.78
C PRO A 131 2.52 -4.66 -12.61
N VAL A 132 1.88 -3.63 -12.05
CA VAL A 132 0.44 -3.51 -12.04
C VAL A 132 0.06 -3.03 -13.43
N ASP A 133 -0.48 -3.94 -14.24
CA ASP A 133 -0.94 -3.60 -15.58
C ASP A 133 -1.86 -2.38 -15.52
N ARG A 134 -1.57 -1.40 -16.37
CA ARG A 134 -2.43 -0.24 -16.56
C ARG A 134 -3.67 -0.67 -17.33
N MET A 135 -4.55 -1.45 -16.70
CA MET A 135 -5.97 -1.30 -16.96
C MET A 135 -6.28 0.14 -16.58
N LYS A 136 -6.50 1.01 -17.57
CA LYS A 136 -6.51 2.50 -17.51
C LYS A 136 -7.23 3.18 -16.33
N HIS A 137 -7.92 2.43 -15.47
CA HIS A 137 -8.68 2.92 -14.33
C HIS A 137 -8.33 2.23 -13.00
N ILE A 138 -7.56 1.13 -12.96
CA ILE A 138 -7.29 0.41 -11.71
C ILE A 138 -6.35 1.18 -10.78
N PRO A 139 -5.22 1.77 -11.22
CA PRO A 139 -4.36 2.53 -10.32
C PRO A 139 -5.10 3.68 -9.62
N ASN A 140 -5.83 4.51 -10.38
CA ASN A 140 -6.63 5.59 -9.81
C ASN A 140 -7.75 5.07 -8.87
N LYS A 141 -8.30 3.87 -9.13
CA LYS A 141 -9.26 3.24 -8.22
C LYS A 141 -8.57 2.72 -6.96
N ALA A 142 -7.38 2.15 -7.06
CA ALA A 142 -6.59 1.68 -5.94
C ALA A 142 -6.16 2.85 -5.04
N GLU A 143 -5.64 3.94 -5.62
CA GLU A 143 -5.33 5.18 -4.90
C GLU A 143 -6.56 5.72 -4.17
N ARG A 144 -7.73 5.75 -4.84
CA ARG A 144 -8.99 6.15 -4.19
C ARG A 144 -9.38 5.24 -3.03
N LEU A 145 -9.21 3.92 -3.16
CA LEU A 145 -9.52 2.96 -2.10
C LEU A 145 -8.54 3.07 -0.92
N LEU A 146 -7.26 3.31 -1.19
CA LEU A 146 -6.25 3.54 -0.16
C LEU A 146 -6.53 4.83 0.61
N ALA A 147 -6.82 5.92 -0.10
CA ALA A 147 -7.21 7.19 0.50
C ALA A 147 -8.51 7.06 1.32
N GLU A 148 -9.48 6.28 0.83
CA GLU A 148 -10.71 5.97 1.58
C GLU A 148 -10.42 5.18 2.87
N ASN A 149 -9.47 4.23 2.82
CA ASN A 149 -9.05 3.48 4.00
C ASN A 149 -8.33 4.36 5.03
N GLU A 150 -7.43 5.24 4.58
CA GLU A 150 -6.76 6.21 5.44
C GLU A 150 -7.78 7.14 6.11
N PHE A 151 -8.70 7.71 5.33
CA PHE A 151 -9.79 8.52 5.83
C PHE A 151 -10.64 7.79 6.88
N PHE A 152 -10.99 6.51 6.63
CA PHE A 152 -11.72 5.67 7.58
C PHE A 152 -10.99 5.58 8.91
N ARG A 153 -9.67 5.32 8.88
CA ARG A 153 -8.85 5.15 10.09
C ARG A 153 -8.75 6.45 10.89
N GLU A 154 -8.49 7.57 10.23
CA GLU A 154 -8.34 8.88 10.88
C GLU A 154 -9.64 9.37 11.53
N ASN A 155 -10.79 9.05 10.94
CA ASN A 155 -12.08 9.60 11.36
C ASN A 155 -12.93 8.61 12.18
N LEU A 156 -12.43 7.39 12.44
CA LEU A 156 -13.20 6.30 13.06
C LEU A 156 -13.85 6.72 14.38
N HIS A 157 -13.09 7.40 15.26
CA HIS A 157 -13.61 7.86 16.54
C HIS A 157 -14.75 8.89 16.39
N LYS A 158 -14.66 9.81 15.42
CA LYS A 158 -15.74 10.79 15.16
C LYS A 158 -17.00 10.08 14.69
N PHE A 159 -16.87 9.12 13.78
CA PHE A 159 -17.98 8.36 13.22
C PHE A 159 -18.66 7.48 14.27
N LEU A 160 -17.90 6.79 15.12
CA LEU A 160 -18.46 5.95 16.19
C LEU A 160 -19.28 6.76 17.21
N ASN A 161 -18.89 8.01 17.48
CA ASN A 161 -19.60 8.94 18.37
C ASN A 161 -20.86 9.58 17.75
N MET A 162 -21.23 9.19 16.53
CA MET A 162 -22.52 9.56 15.94
C MET A 162 -23.63 8.62 16.41
N GLY A 163 -24.75 9.21 16.83
CA GLY A 163 -25.96 8.45 17.13
C GLY A 163 -26.56 7.81 15.88
N LYS A 164 -27.34 6.73 16.06
CA LYS A 164 -27.99 5.98 14.98
C LYS A 164 -28.73 6.88 13.99
N ARG A 165 -29.58 7.79 14.50
CA ARG A 165 -30.35 8.74 13.66
C ARG A 165 -29.46 9.67 12.84
N ALA A 166 -28.31 10.09 13.37
CA ALA A 166 -27.38 10.92 12.62
C ALA A 166 -26.72 10.15 11.47
N LYS A 167 -26.43 8.86 11.64
CA LYS A 167 -25.92 7.98 10.58
C LYS A 167 -26.98 7.73 9.49
N GLU A 168 -28.24 7.56 9.88
CA GLU A 168 -29.37 7.48 8.93
C GLU A 168 -29.48 8.75 8.08
N VAL A 169 -29.47 9.93 8.71
CA VAL A 169 -29.50 11.22 8.00
C VAL A 169 -28.27 11.40 7.11
N LEU A 170 -27.07 11.06 7.59
CA LEU A 170 -25.83 11.10 6.80
C LEU A 170 -25.95 10.26 5.51
N ARG A 171 -26.43 9.01 5.63
CA ARG A 171 -26.67 8.12 4.49
C ARG A 171 -27.64 8.73 3.48
N LEU A 172 -28.78 9.24 3.94
CA LEU A 172 -29.80 9.77 3.03
C LEU A 172 -29.36 11.07 2.35
N VAL A 173 -28.61 11.93 3.04
CA VAL A 173 -27.98 13.11 2.42
C VAL A 173 -26.97 12.68 1.36
N ALA A 174 -26.17 11.65 1.62
CA ALA A 174 -25.19 11.13 0.67
C ALA A 174 -25.83 10.48 -0.57
N LEU A 175 -27.03 9.91 -0.43
CA LEU A 175 -27.87 9.44 -1.54
C LEU A 175 -28.55 10.57 -2.33
N GLY A 176 -28.30 11.84 -1.97
CA GLY A 176 -28.83 13.00 -2.69
C GLY A 176 -30.22 13.44 -2.26
N LYS A 177 -30.79 12.89 -1.18
CA LYS A 177 -32.13 13.27 -0.72
C LYS A 177 -32.19 14.68 -0.13
N SER A 178 -33.27 15.39 -0.42
CA SER A 178 -33.62 16.68 0.15
C SER A 178 -34.06 16.55 1.62
N SER A 179 -34.03 17.65 2.38
CA SER A 179 -34.50 17.61 3.78
C SER A 179 -35.99 17.23 3.89
N ALA A 180 -36.80 17.47 2.86
CA ALA A 180 -38.21 17.07 2.82
C ALA A 180 -38.36 15.56 2.64
N GLU A 181 -37.65 14.95 1.68
CA GLU A 181 -37.67 13.50 1.45
C GLU A 181 -37.14 12.74 2.68
N ILE A 182 -36.08 13.25 3.31
CA ILE A 182 -35.53 12.66 4.54
C ILE A 182 -36.53 12.75 5.69
N ALA A 183 -37.24 13.87 5.82
CA ALA A 183 -38.24 14.09 6.86
C ALA A 183 -39.40 13.09 6.73
N GLU A 184 -39.86 12.87 5.50
CA GLU A 184 -40.89 11.89 5.18
C GLU A 184 -40.41 10.45 5.49
N GLU A 185 -39.24 10.06 4.98
CA GLU A 185 -38.71 8.69 5.14
C GLU A 185 -38.40 8.34 6.60
N LEU A 186 -37.91 9.30 7.39
CA LEU A 186 -37.58 9.09 8.80
C LEU A 186 -38.75 9.41 9.75
N ASN A 187 -39.89 9.85 9.21
CA ASN A 187 -41.07 10.30 9.95
C ASN A 187 -40.75 11.33 11.05
N ILE A 188 -40.04 12.40 10.67
CA ILE A 188 -39.66 13.52 11.54
C ILE A 188 -39.89 14.85 10.82
N SER A 189 -39.82 15.98 11.54
CA SER A 189 -39.96 17.29 10.88
C SER A 189 -38.73 17.65 10.04
N ILE A 190 -38.94 18.47 9.00
CA ILE A 190 -37.85 19.06 8.20
C ILE A 190 -36.86 19.82 9.09
N GLU A 191 -37.34 20.49 10.14
CA GLU A 191 -36.49 21.22 11.09
C GLU A 191 -35.60 20.28 11.92
N THR A 192 -36.14 19.12 12.29
CA THR A 192 -35.37 18.04 12.95
C THR A 192 -34.28 17.52 12.01
N VAL A 193 -34.58 17.32 10.72
CA VAL A 193 -33.56 16.94 9.72
C VAL A 193 -32.48 18.01 9.60
N ASN A 194 -32.85 19.29 9.49
CA ASN A 194 -31.90 20.40 9.40
C ASN A 194 -31.00 20.49 10.65
N THR A 195 -31.58 20.24 11.83
CA THR A 195 -30.84 20.13 13.09
C THR A 195 -29.85 18.97 13.08
N HIS A 196 -30.25 17.79 12.59
CA HIS A 196 -29.34 16.67 12.39
C HIS A 196 -28.20 17.03 11.43
N ARG A 197 -28.48 17.64 10.28
CA ARG A 197 -27.46 18.07 9.31
C ARG A 197 -26.46 19.05 9.92
N LYS A 198 -26.94 20.05 10.69
CA LYS A 198 -26.08 21.01 11.41
C LYS A 198 -25.18 20.32 12.44
N ASN A 199 -25.75 19.38 13.20
CA ASN A 199 -25.01 18.64 14.22
C ASN A 199 -23.98 17.68 13.60
N ILE A 200 -24.30 17.05 12.47
CA ILE A 200 -23.35 16.20 11.71
C ILE A 200 -22.19 17.06 11.21
N LYS A 201 -22.47 18.20 10.56
CA LYS A 201 -21.43 19.15 10.13
C LYS A 201 -20.50 19.53 11.27
N LYS A 202 -21.05 19.91 12.42
CA LYS A 202 -20.27 20.28 13.61
C LYS A 202 -19.44 19.12 14.17
N LYS A 203 -20.00 17.91 14.26
CA LYS A 203 -19.33 16.75 14.86
C LYS A 203 -18.22 16.18 13.96
N LEU A 204 -18.44 16.16 12.65
CA LEU A 204 -17.49 15.62 11.69
C LEU A 204 -16.49 16.66 11.18
N GLY A 205 -16.80 17.95 11.37
CA GLY A 205 -15.98 19.05 10.87
C GLY A 205 -16.16 19.31 9.38
N ILE A 206 -17.32 18.93 8.81
CA ILE A 206 -17.60 18.99 7.38
C ILE A 206 -18.50 20.18 7.02
N SER A 207 -18.38 20.66 5.78
CA SER A 207 -19.05 21.88 5.32
C SER A 207 -19.93 21.67 4.08
N SER A 208 -19.61 20.67 3.25
CA SER A 208 -20.16 20.44 1.91
C SER A 208 -20.86 19.09 1.78
N ASN A 209 -21.75 18.95 0.80
CA ASN A 209 -22.40 17.67 0.50
C ASN A 209 -21.41 16.61 -0.01
N TYR A 210 -20.29 17.03 -0.61
CA TYR A 210 -19.22 16.12 -1.03
C TYR A 210 -18.65 15.37 0.18
N GLU A 211 -18.35 16.09 1.27
CA GLU A 211 -17.82 15.50 2.50
C GLU A 211 -18.86 14.59 3.20
N PHE A 212 -20.16 14.86 3.07
CA PHE A 212 -21.20 13.90 3.51
C PHE A 212 -21.07 12.57 2.75
N ALA A 213 -20.89 12.64 1.43
CA ALA A 213 -20.73 11.46 0.59
C ALA A 213 -19.41 10.72 0.84
N GLU A 214 -18.32 11.44 1.10
CA GLU A 214 -17.02 10.87 1.48
C GLU A 214 -17.13 10.06 2.79
N TYR A 215 -17.71 10.64 3.83
CA TYR A 215 -18.02 9.92 5.06
C TYR A 215 -18.96 8.73 4.83
N ALA A 216 -20.00 8.89 4.02
CA ALA A 216 -20.92 7.78 3.78
C ALA A 216 -20.27 6.61 3.06
N ARG A 217 -19.40 6.86 2.06
CA ARG A 217 -18.63 5.81 1.36
C ARG A 217 -17.64 5.12 2.28
N ALA A 218 -16.81 5.89 3.00
CA ALA A 218 -15.74 5.33 3.82
C ALA A 218 -16.24 4.40 4.93
N TYR A 219 -17.50 4.54 5.38
CA TYR A 219 -18.12 3.70 6.42
C TYR A 219 -19.26 2.82 5.87
N ASP A 220 -19.23 2.48 4.57
CA ASP A 220 -20.14 1.54 3.91
C ASP A 220 -21.64 1.85 4.11
N LEU A 221 -22.00 3.15 4.14
CA LEU A 221 -23.40 3.57 4.21
C LEU A 221 -24.05 3.63 2.83
N ILE A 222 -23.27 3.76 1.75
CA ILE A 222 -23.69 3.86 0.34
C ILE A 222 -22.75 3.13 -0.60
#